data_AF-A0A6C0KA55-F1
#
_entry.id   AF-A0A6C0KA55-F1
#
_cell.length_a   1.000
_cell.length_b   1.000
_cell.length_c   1.000
_cell.angle_alpha   90.00
_cell.angle_beta   90.00
_cell.angle_gamma   90.00
#
_symmetry.space_group_name_H-M   'P 1'
#
loop_
_entity.id
_entity.type
_entity.pdbx_description
1 polymer ?
#
loop_
_entity_poly.entity_id
_entity_poly.type
_entity_poly.pdbx_seq_one_letter_code
_entity_poly.pdbx_strand_id
1 'polypeptide(L)'
;MNDLQKQLILKQIACEIKKNRNNLHGNLRDLRVFQKDNKFLRQVYGDYKDYHNFIINQKKDQEIQILRLLHYLEKNMIDSNLTERMLEEAKHEQSILLEKLYDVRNDLEDVVNEADGAVTTMEEDINSDLE
;
A
#
# COMPACT_ATOMS: atom_id res chain seq x y z
N MET A 1 -9.42 32.32 59.16
CA MET A 1 -9.85 31.17 58.34
C MET A 1 -10.29 30.09 59.30
N ASN A 2 -11.56 29.66 59.26
CA ASN A 2 -12.08 28.69 60.21
C ASN A 2 -11.50 27.30 59.93
N ASP A 3 -11.17 26.54 60.97
CA ASP A 3 -10.55 25.21 60.84
C ASP A 3 -11.41 24.25 60.00
N LEU A 4 -12.73 24.43 60.09
CA LEU A 4 -13.74 23.74 59.26
C LEU A 4 -13.61 24.07 57.75
N GLN A 5 -13.30 25.32 57.39
CA GLN A 5 -13.10 25.72 55.99
C GLN A 5 -11.84 25.08 55.42
N LYS A 6 -10.77 24.97 56.23
CA LYS A 6 -9.53 24.29 55.84
C LYS A 6 -9.77 22.79 55.60
N GLN A 7 -10.55 22.13 56.45
CA GLN A 7 -10.92 20.72 56.26
C GLN A 7 -11.78 20.49 55.00
N LEU A 8 -12.72 21.38 54.71
CA LEU A 8 -13.54 21.34 53.49
C LEU A 8 -12.69 21.45 52.21
N ILE A 9 -11.76 22.41 52.18
CA ILE A 9 -10.85 22.60 51.03
C ILE A 9 -9.95 21.38 50.84
N LEU A 10 -9.38 20.82 51.93
CA LEU A 10 -8.56 19.61 51.85
C LEU A 10 -9.34 18.41 51.30
N LYS A 11 -10.60 18.25 51.71
CA LYS A 11 -11.48 17.18 51.20
C LYS A 11 -11.79 17.38 49.71
N GLN A 12 -12.00 18.61 49.27
CA GLN A 12 -12.27 18.93 47.87
C GLN A 12 -11.03 18.67 47.00
N ILE A 13 -9.84 19.08 47.44
CA ILE A 13 -8.56 18.79 46.77
C ILE A 13 -8.35 17.27 46.67
N ALA A 14 -8.57 16.52 47.75
CA ALA A 14 -8.45 15.07 47.72
C ALA A 14 -9.42 14.40 46.74
N CYS A 15 -10.64 14.93 46.61
CA CYS A 15 -11.64 14.47 45.65
C CYS A 15 -11.18 14.72 44.20
N GLU A 16 -10.71 15.93 43.91
CA GLU A 16 -10.21 16.29 42.58
C GLU A 16 -8.96 15.50 42.21
N ILE A 17 -8.02 15.28 43.13
CA ILE A 17 -6.85 14.41 42.90
C ILE A 17 -7.30 12.99 42.54
N LYS A 18 -8.28 12.44 43.26
CA LYS A 18 -8.81 11.11 42.99
C LYS A 18 -9.49 11.03 41.62
N LYS A 19 -10.30 12.04 41.28
CA LYS A 19 -10.96 12.15 39.98
C LYS A 19 -9.94 12.24 38.84
N ASN A 20 -8.94 13.10 38.98
CA ASN A 20 -7.91 13.29 37.98
C ASN A 20 -7.06 12.03 37.78
N ARG A 21 -6.74 11.32 38.87
CA ARG A 21 -6.07 10.02 38.80
C ARG A 21 -6.89 8.97 38.05
N ASN A 22 -8.19 8.90 38.30
CA ASN A 22 -9.07 7.96 37.59
C ASN A 22 -9.16 8.30 36.10
N ASN A 23 -9.28 9.58 35.75
CA ASN A 23 -9.27 10.04 34.36
C ASN A 23 -7.95 9.70 33.67
N LEU A 24 -6.81 9.92 34.33
CA LEU A 24 -5.49 9.56 33.81
C LEU A 24 -5.39 8.05 33.54
N HIS A 25 -5.93 7.21 34.42
CA HIS A 25 -5.95 5.75 34.20
C HIS A 25 -6.85 5.36 33.02
N GLY A 26 -7.98 6.04 32.84
CA GLY A 26 -8.84 5.90 31.66
C GLY A 26 -8.09 6.26 30.38
N ASN A 27 -7.53 7.47 30.32
CA ASN A 27 -6.80 7.98 29.15
C ASN A 27 -5.59 7.09 28.80
N LEU A 28 -4.84 6.58 29.79
CA LEU A 28 -3.74 5.65 29.54
C LEU A 28 -4.20 4.32 28.97
N ARG A 29 -5.38 3.84 29.38
CA ARG A 29 -5.99 2.63 28.81
C ARG A 29 -6.36 2.87 27.36
N ASP A 30 -6.99 4.00 27.05
CA ASP A 30 -7.41 4.35 25.70
C ASP A 30 -6.21 4.56 24.79
N LEU A 31 -5.17 5.26 25.26
CA LEU A 31 -3.92 5.42 24.52
C LEU A 31 -3.27 4.08 24.19
N ARG A 32 -3.33 3.11 25.09
CA ARG A 32 -2.83 1.75 24.84
C ARG A 32 -3.67 1.02 23.78
N VAL A 33 -4.97 1.28 23.71
CA VAL A 33 -5.84 0.73 22.65
C VAL A 33 -5.47 1.38 21.32
N PHE A 34 -5.40 2.70 21.24
CA PHE A 34 -5.00 3.42 20.03
C PHE A 34 -3.62 3.01 19.54
N GLN A 35 -2.66 2.76 20.44
CA GLN A 35 -1.34 2.26 20.06
C GLN A 35 -1.42 0.89 19.37
N LYS A 36 -2.30 0.00 19.83
CA LYS A 36 -2.50 -1.31 19.20
C LYS A 36 -3.19 -1.17 17.84
N ASP A 37 -4.19 -0.32 17.76
CA ASP A 37 -4.93 -0.08 16.51
C ASP A 37 -4.00 0.55 15.47
N ASN A 38 -3.17 1.52 15.85
CA ASN A 38 -2.16 2.11 14.99
C ASN A 38 -1.13 1.08 14.53
N LYS A 39 -0.71 0.15 15.41
CA LYS A 39 0.17 -0.95 15.01
C LYS A 39 -0.50 -1.85 13.98
N PHE A 40 -1.77 -2.19 14.18
CA PHE A 40 -2.54 -2.99 13.22
C PHE A 40 -2.69 -2.27 11.88
N LEU A 41 -3.04 -0.99 11.88
CA LEU A 41 -3.15 -0.18 10.65
C LEU A 41 -1.83 -0.10 9.89
N ARG A 42 -0.69 0.02 10.59
CA ARG A 42 0.64 -0.05 9.98
C ARG A 42 0.93 -1.41 9.34
N GLN A 43 0.47 -2.50 9.96
CA GLN A 43 0.61 -3.84 9.38
C GLN A 43 -0.25 -3.98 8.12
N VAL A 44 -1.52 -3.59 8.18
CA VAL A 44 -2.43 -3.61 7.02
C VAL A 44 -1.86 -2.79 5.87
N TYR A 45 -1.35 -1.58 6.15
CA TYR A 45 -0.67 -0.76 5.14
C TYR A 45 0.53 -1.48 4.52
N GLY A 46 1.37 -2.12 5.35
CA GLY A 46 2.49 -2.94 4.90
C GLY A 46 2.04 -4.05 3.95
N ASP A 47 0.98 -4.78 4.31
CA ASP A 47 0.43 -5.86 3.49
C ASP A 47 -0.07 -5.35 2.13
N TYR A 48 -0.76 -4.20 2.09
CA TYR A 48 -1.20 -3.57 0.84
C TYR A 48 -0.01 -3.13 -0.02
N LYS A 49 1.02 -2.53 0.59
CA LYS A 49 2.25 -2.14 -0.11
C LYS A 49 2.96 -3.35 -0.70
N ASP A 50 3.08 -4.43 0.06
CA ASP A 50 3.73 -5.66 -0.39
C ASP A 50 2.95 -6.33 -1.51
N TYR A 51 1.62 -6.39 -1.38
CA TYR A 51 0.74 -6.91 -2.43
C TYR A 51 0.79 -6.07 -3.71
N HIS A 52 0.83 -4.75 -3.58
CA HIS A 52 0.99 -3.83 -4.69
C HIS A 52 2.33 -4.06 -5.42
N ASN A 53 3.43 -4.15 -4.68
CA ASN A 53 4.75 -4.49 -5.24
C ASN A 53 4.74 -5.86 -5.94
N PHE A 54 4.04 -6.84 -5.36
CA PHE A 54 3.87 -8.16 -5.97
C PHE A 54 3.14 -8.06 -7.33
N ILE A 55 2.06 -7.28 -7.43
CA ILE A 55 1.34 -7.05 -8.70
C ILE A 55 2.26 -6.42 -9.74
N ILE A 56 3.02 -5.38 -9.37
CA ILE A 56 3.97 -4.73 -10.28
C ILE A 56 4.98 -5.75 -10.81
N ASN A 57 5.58 -6.56 -9.92
CA ASN A 57 6.56 -7.55 -10.33
C ASN A 57 5.94 -8.61 -11.26
N GLN A 58 4.72 -9.08 -10.95
CA GLN A 58 4.01 -10.03 -11.79
C GLN A 58 3.74 -9.47 -13.20
N LYS A 59 3.35 -8.20 -13.31
CA LYS A 59 3.11 -7.52 -14.59
C LYS A 59 4.41 -7.34 -15.40
N LYS A 60 5.52 -6.97 -14.74
CA LYS A 60 6.85 -6.93 -15.37
C LYS A 60 7.28 -8.30 -15.90
N ASP A 61 7.04 -9.35 -15.14
CA ASP A 61 7.33 -10.72 -15.56
C ASP A 61 6.47 -11.15 -16.77
N GLN A 62 5.20 -10.73 -16.81
CA GLN A 62 4.31 -10.94 -17.96
C GLN A 62 4.84 -10.23 -19.21
N GLU A 63 5.26 -8.97 -19.10
CA GLU A 63 5.88 -8.22 -20.20
C GLU A 63 7.11 -8.96 -20.76
N ILE A 64 8.01 -9.41 -19.88
CA ILE A 64 9.21 -10.16 -20.28
C ILE A 64 8.84 -11.46 -21.01
N GLN A 65 7.82 -12.17 -20.55
CA GLN A 65 7.36 -13.40 -21.19
C GLN A 65 6.77 -13.16 -22.58
N ILE A 66 5.96 -12.10 -22.75
CA ILE A 66 5.41 -11.73 -24.06
C ILE A 66 6.53 -11.35 -25.02
N LEU A 67 7.51 -10.56 -24.57
CA LEU A 67 8.67 -10.20 -25.39
C LEU A 67 9.49 -11.42 -25.82
N ARG A 68 9.65 -12.41 -24.93
CA ARG A 68 10.30 -13.68 -25.29
C ARG A 68 9.51 -14.41 -26.38
N LEU A 69 8.18 -14.52 -26.23
CA LEU A 69 7.33 -15.18 -27.23
C LEU A 69 7.41 -14.49 -28.59
N LEU A 70 7.37 -13.15 -28.61
CA LEU A 70 7.55 -12.36 -29.83
C LEU A 70 8.91 -12.66 -30.49
N HIS A 71 9.99 -12.68 -29.72
CA HIS A 71 11.32 -12.99 -30.24
C HIS A 71 11.42 -14.43 -30.80
N TYR A 72 10.83 -15.41 -30.13
CA TYR A 72 10.77 -16.79 -30.64
C TYR A 72 9.99 -16.88 -31.95
N LEU A 73 8.87 -16.16 -32.03
CA LEU A 73 8.01 -16.15 -33.21
C LEU A 73 8.71 -15.48 -34.40
N GLU A 74 9.36 -14.34 -34.19
CA GLU A 74 10.17 -13.66 -35.21
C GLU A 74 11.31 -14.55 -35.72
N LYS A 75 12.03 -15.21 -34.82
CA LYS A 75 13.10 -16.14 -35.19
C LYS A 75 12.57 -17.30 -36.03
N ASN A 76 11.46 -17.91 -35.62
CA ASN A 76 10.85 -19.00 -36.38
C ASN A 76 10.38 -18.56 -37.77
N MET A 77 9.89 -17.32 -37.92
CA MET A 77 9.50 -16.76 -39.22
C MET A 77 10.68 -16.57 -40.17
N ILE A 78 11.87 -16.26 -39.66
CA ILE A 78 13.09 -16.07 -40.46
C ILE A 78 13.73 -17.42 -40.82
N ASP A 79 13.78 -18.34 -39.85
CA ASP A 79 14.53 -19.60 -39.98
C ASP A 79 13.74 -20.71 -40.72
N SER A 80 12.42 -20.56 -40.84
CA SER A 80 11.56 -21.61 -41.40
C SER A 80 11.16 -21.29 -42.86
N ASN A 81 11.24 -22.28 -43.74
CA ASN A 81 10.60 -22.27 -45.07
C ASN A 81 9.07 -22.37 -44.90
N LEU A 82 8.46 -21.39 -44.24
CA LEU A 82 7.04 -21.36 -43.97
C LEU A 82 6.26 -21.25 -45.28
N THR A 83 5.15 -21.97 -45.34
CA THR A 83 4.15 -21.73 -46.38
C THR A 83 3.48 -20.37 -46.12
N GLU A 84 2.93 -19.76 -47.16
CA GLU A 84 2.25 -18.45 -47.09
C GLU A 84 1.19 -18.41 -45.98
N ARG A 85 0.43 -19.51 -45.83
CA ARG A 85 -0.57 -19.67 -44.76
C ARG A 85 0.04 -19.63 -43.35
N MET A 86 1.16 -20.32 -43.13
CA MET A 86 1.83 -20.32 -41.82
C MET A 86 2.44 -18.94 -41.50
N LEU A 87 2.87 -18.20 -42.53
CA LEU A 87 3.33 -16.83 -42.36
C LEU A 87 2.20 -15.89 -41.96
N GLU A 88 1.01 -16.04 -42.55
CA GLU A 88 -0.19 -15.28 -42.16
C GLU A 88 -0.62 -15.59 -40.72
N GLU A 89 -0.64 -16.86 -40.35
CA GLU A 89 -0.95 -17.30 -38.98
C GLU A 89 0.05 -16.72 -37.97
N ALA A 90 1.35 -16.79 -38.26
CA ALA A 90 2.39 -16.21 -37.40
C ALA A 90 2.25 -14.68 -37.25
N LYS A 91 1.96 -13.95 -38.33
CA LYS A 91 1.71 -12.50 -38.27
C LYS A 91 0.47 -12.17 -37.44
N HIS A 92 -0.57 -13.00 -37.54
CA HIS A 92 -1.78 -12.82 -36.74
C HIS A 92 -1.48 -13.02 -35.24
N GLU A 93 -0.75 -14.07 -34.89
CA GLU A 93 -0.29 -14.31 -33.52
C GLU A 93 0.62 -13.20 -32.99
N GLN A 94 1.52 -12.67 -33.81
CA GLN A 94 2.36 -11.52 -33.48
C GLN A 94 1.50 -10.30 -33.13
N SER A 95 0.47 -10.01 -33.93
CA SER A 95 -0.45 -8.89 -33.68
C SER A 95 -1.17 -9.03 -32.34
N ILE A 96 -1.65 -10.23 -32.01
CA ILE A 96 -2.31 -10.51 -30.73
C ILE A 96 -1.34 -10.32 -29.56
N LEU A 97 -0.09 -10.78 -29.70
CA LEU A 97 0.93 -10.60 -28.65
C LEU A 97 1.29 -9.13 -28.44
N LEU A 98 1.35 -8.32 -29.51
CA LEU A 98 1.59 -6.89 -29.42
C LEU A 98 0.45 -6.14 -28.74
N GLU A 99 -0.80 -6.50 -29.02
CA GLU A 99 -1.97 -5.94 -28.33
C GLU A 99 -1.91 -6.24 -26.83
N LYS A 100 -1.66 -7.51 -26.46
CA LYS A 100 -1.49 -7.90 -25.05
C LYS A 100 -0.32 -7.21 -24.37
N LEU A 101 0.77 -6.96 -25.09
CA LEU A 101 1.92 -6.22 -24.56
C LEU A 101 1.53 -4.77 -24.25
N TYR A 102 0.75 -4.14 -25.12
CA TYR A 102 0.24 -2.79 -24.91
C TYR A 102 -0.67 -2.73 -23.68
N ASP A 103 -1.60 -3.69 -23.54
CA ASP A 103 -2.49 -3.78 -22.38
C ASP A 103 -1.71 -3.94 -21.07
N VAL A 104 -0.73 -4.85 -21.04
CA VAL A 104 0.12 -5.06 -19.85
C VAL A 104 0.90 -3.80 -19.47
N ARG A 105 1.34 -3.01 -20.46
CA ARG A 105 2.05 -1.74 -20.20
C ARG A 105 1.14 -0.66 -19.65
N ASN A 106 -0.07 -0.52 -20.20
CA ASN A 106 -1.03 0.45 -19.67
C ASN A 106 -1.44 0.08 -18.24
N ASP A 107 -1.74 -1.20 -17.99
CA ASP A 107 -2.03 -1.70 -16.65
C ASP A 107 -0.88 -1.39 -15.66
N LEU A 108 0.37 -1.52 -16.12
CA LEU A 108 1.54 -1.23 -15.29
C LEU A 108 1.69 0.27 -15.01
N GLU A 109 1.41 1.11 -16.00
CA GLU A 109 1.41 2.57 -15.85
C GLU A 109 0.32 3.01 -14.87
N ASP A 110 -0.89 2.46 -14.99
CA ASP A 110 -2.02 2.76 -14.09
C ASP A 110 -1.69 2.36 -12.65
N VAL A 111 -1.20 1.13 -12.45
CA VAL A 111 -0.83 0.64 -11.11
C VAL A 111 0.28 1.49 -10.50
N VAL A 112 1.30 1.89 -11.26
CA VAL A 112 2.39 2.73 -10.74
C VAL A 112 1.88 4.14 -10.39
N ASN A 113 1.03 4.74 -11.23
CA ASN A 113 0.50 6.08 -11.02
C ASN A 113 -0.47 6.17 -9.84
N GLU A 114 -1.26 5.12 -9.59
CA GLU A 114 -2.14 5.05 -8.41
C GLU A 114 -1.36 5.03 -7.08
N ALA A 115 -0.13 4.48 -7.09
CA ALA A 115 0.72 4.41 -5.90
C ALA A 115 1.24 5.79 -5.47
N ASP A 116 1.70 6.61 -6.42
CA ASP A 116 2.28 7.93 -6.16
C ASP A 116 1.23 8.93 -5.62
N GLY A 117 -0.04 8.77 -6.00
CA GLY A 117 -1.15 9.58 -5.46
C GLY A 117 -1.46 9.31 -3.98
N ALA A 118 -1.19 8.09 -3.48
CA ALA A 118 -1.51 7.67 -2.12
C ALA A 118 -0.36 7.89 -1.12
N VAL A 119 0.89 7.85 -1.56
CA VAL A 119 2.07 8.03 -0.68
C VAL A 119 2.25 9.49 -0.24
N THR A 120 1.91 10.44 -1.12
CA THR A 120 2.15 11.88 -0.89
C THR A 120 1.30 12.46 0.25
N THR A 121 0.21 11.81 0.66
CA THR A 121 -0.69 12.34 1.71
C THR A 121 -0.36 11.89 3.13
N MET A 122 0.53 10.91 3.33
CA MET A 122 0.83 10.35 4.67
C MET A 122 2.27 10.60 5.16
N GLU A 123 3.22 10.93 4.30
CA GLU A 123 4.59 11.26 4.72
C GLU A 123 4.67 12.62 5.44
N GLU A 124 3.72 13.53 5.22
CA GLU A 124 3.64 14.81 5.94
C GLU A 124 3.24 14.63 7.42
N ASP A 125 2.44 13.61 7.75
CA ASP A 125 1.95 13.38 9.12
C ASP A 125 2.98 12.69 10.04
N ILE A 126 3.97 11.99 9.48
CA ILE A 126 4.99 11.27 10.28
C ILE A 126 6.10 12.22 10.77
N ASN A 127 6.38 13.29 10.04
CA ASN A 127 7.44 14.24 10.40
C ASN A 127 6.98 15.33 11.38
N SER A 128 5.68 15.51 11.63
CA SER A 128 5.19 16.46 12.66
C SER A 128 5.18 15.92 14.08
N ASP A 129 5.31 14.60 14.26
CA ASP A 129 5.27 13.93 15.57
C ASP A 129 6.68 13.77 16.21
N LEU A 130 7.73 14.27 15.55
CA LEU A 130 9.14 14.18 16.00
C LEU A 130 9.81 15.53 16.31
N GLU A 131 9.10 16.66 16.24
CA GLU A 131 9.54 17.98 16.74
C GLU A 131 8.73 18.43 17.96
#